data_AF-A0A2V9EW65-F1
#
_entry.id   AF-A0A2V9EW65-F1
#
_cell.length_a   1.000
_cell.length_b   1.000
_cell.length_c   1.000
_cell.angle_alpha   90.00
_cell.angle_beta   90.00
_cell.angle_gamma   90.00
#
_symmetry.space_group_name_H-M   'P 1'
#
loop_
_entity.id
_entity.type
_entity.pdbx_description
1 polymer ?
#
loop_
_entity_poly.entity_id
_entity_poly.type
_entity_poly.pdbx_seq_one_letter_code
_entity_poly.pdbx_strand_id
1 'polypeptide(L)'
;MSTDAHHNLQTRKTLFASLLALICIALVYAAFQRDKPWVVPEEVKKLKNPIAPSESTLQAARRIYTDECAQCHGEHGKGDGPEAMMHDPPPSDITDARHMNTVTDGEIFYQISEGRKPMPSFKKRLTEDQRWGLVLLVRSFSAPSASPIQEKKPN
;
A
#
# COMPACT_ATOMS: atom_id res chain seq x y z
N MET A 1 -41.96 -48.71 -2.79
CA MET A 1 -40.79 -48.38 -1.95
C MET A 1 -39.61 -47.80 -2.77
N SER A 2 -39.84 -47.11 -3.90
CA SER A 2 -38.75 -46.58 -4.77
C SER A 2 -38.73 -45.06 -4.91
N THR A 3 -39.75 -44.35 -4.43
CA THR A 3 -39.88 -42.88 -4.51
C THR A 3 -39.00 -42.15 -3.49
N ASP A 4 -38.80 -42.73 -2.31
CA ASP A 4 -38.07 -42.07 -1.21
C ASP A 4 -36.56 -41.95 -1.48
N ALA A 5 -35.97 -42.94 -2.15
CA ALA A 5 -34.56 -42.93 -2.52
C ALA A 5 -34.24 -41.88 -3.61
N HIS A 6 -35.14 -41.71 -4.58
CA HIS A 6 -35.02 -40.69 -5.62
C HIS A 6 -35.18 -39.27 -5.06
N HIS A 7 -36.14 -39.06 -4.16
CA HIS A 7 -36.33 -37.77 -3.49
C HIS A 7 -35.10 -37.38 -2.65
N ASN A 8 -34.54 -38.32 -1.89
CA ASN A 8 -33.33 -38.10 -1.08
C ASN A 8 -32.10 -37.74 -1.94
N LEU A 9 -31.90 -38.42 -3.07
CA LEU A 9 -30.79 -38.11 -4.00
C LEU A 9 -30.94 -36.72 -4.64
N GLN A 10 -32.16 -36.34 -5.01
CA GLN A 10 -32.42 -35.03 -5.63
C GLN A 10 -32.27 -33.89 -4.62
N THR A 11 -32.73 -34.06 -3.38
CA THR A 11 -32.49 -33.09 -2.29
C THR A 11 -31.00 -32.96 -1.97
N ARG A 12 -30.22 -34.04 -1.96
CA ARG A 12 -28.76 -33.98 -1.75
C ARG A 12 -28.04 -33.24 -2.87
N LYS A 13 -28.48 -33.42 -4.13
CA LYS A 13 -27.95 -32.69 -5.29
C LYS A 13 -28.25 -31.19 -5.23
N THR A 14 -29.47 -30.81 -4.86
CA THR A 14 -29.84 -29.38 -4.73
C THR A 14 -29.11 -28.72 -3.56
N LEU A 15 -29.00 -29.39 -2.40
CA LEU A 15 -28.23 -28.87 -1.27
C LEU A 15 -26.74 -28.70 -1.61
N PHE A 16 -26.14 -29.66 -2.32
CA PHE A 16 -24.75 -29.57 -2.76
C PHE A 16 -24.53 -28.44 -3.78
N ALA A 17 -25.43 -28.30 -4.76
CA ALA A 17 -25.37 -27.22 -5.74
C ALA A 17 -25.52 -25.83 -5.10
N SER A 18 -26.46 -25.67 -4.16
CA SER A 18 -26.65 -24.42 -3.42
C SER A 18 -25.45 -24.08 -2.54
N LEU A 19 -24.86 -25.07 -1.86
CA LEU A 19 -23.64 -24.87 -1.06
C LEU A 19 -22.47 -24.45 -1.95
N LEU A 20 -22.29 -25.11 -3.11
CA LEU A 20 -21.24 -24.76 -4.06
C LEU A 20 -21.43 -23.32 -4.59
N ALA A 21 -22.66 -22.92 -4.93
CA ALA A 21 -22.97 -21.56 -5.37
C ALA A 21 -22.66 -20.52 -4.29
N LEU A 22 -23.02 -20.79 -3.02
CA LEU A 22 -22.69 -19.89 -1.91
C LEU A 22 -21.18 -19.77 -1.68
N ILE A 23 -20.43 -20.87 -1.78
CA ILE A 23 -18.97 -20.83 -1.69
C ILE A 23 -18.38 -20.01 -2.84
N CYS A 24 -18.84 -20.21 -4.08
CA CYS A 24 -18.41 -19.42 -5.22
C CYS A 24 -18.71 -17.92 -5.02
N ILE A 25 -19.90 -17.57 -4.55
CA ILE A 25 -20.27 -16.17 -4.25
C ILE A 25 -19.35 -15.60 -3.16
N ALA A 26 -19.07 -16.35 -2.09
CA ALA A 26 -18.19 -15.93 -1.01
C ALA A 26 -16.74 -15.74 -1.49
N LEU A 27 -16.22 -16.63 -2.33
CA LEU A 27 -14.89 -16.53 -2.93
C LEU A 27 -14.78 -15.32 -3.88
N VAL A 28 -15.80 -15.10 -4.71
CA VAL A 28 -15.87 -13.94 -5.59
C VAL A 28 -15.94 -12.65 -4.76
N TYR A 29 -16.79 -12.60 -3.74
CA TYR A 29 -16.89 -11.46 -2.84
C TYR A 29 -15.56 -11.17 -2.12
N ALA A 30 -14.88 -12.20 -1.64
CA ALA A 30 -13.57 -12.08 -1.02
C ALA A 30 -12.51 -11.54 -2.00
N ALA A 31 -12.52 -12.00 -3.26
CA ALA A 31 -11.63 -11.48 -4.31
C ALA A 31 -11.90 -9.99 -4.58
N PHE A 32 -13.15 -9.57 -4.72
CA PHE A 32 -13.51 -8.15 -4.92
C PHE A 32 -13.13 -7.23 -3.75
N GLN A 33 -13.01 -7.77 -2.54
CA GLN A 33 -12.62 -6.98 -1.37
C GLN A 33 -11.10 -6.72 -1.31
N ARG A 34 -10.27 -7.57 -1.94
CA ARG A 34 -8.80 -7.43 -1.93
C ARG A 34 -8.31 -6.20 -2.71
N ASP A 35 -8.92 -5.90 -3.86
CA ASP A 35 -8.39 -4.92 -4.81
C ASP A 35 -9.01 -3.52 -4.68
N LYS A 36 -9.68 -3.22 -3.57
CA LYS A 36 -10.32 -1.92 -3.41
C LYS A 36 -9.27 -0.80 -3.31
N PRO A 37 -9.38 0.28 -4.10
CA PRO A 37 -8.48 1.42 -4.00
C PRO A 37 -8.61 2.09 -2.63
N TRP A 38 -7.59 2.85 -2.24
CA TRP A 38 -7.67 3.69 -1.05
C TRP A 38 -8.77 4.73 -1.22
N VAL A 39 -9.66 4.86 -0.23
CA VAL A 39 -10.68 5.91 -0.21
C VAL A 39 -10.11 7.05 0.62
N VAL A 40 -9.48 8.02 -0.06
CA VAL A 40 -8.90 9.20 0.56
C VAL A 40 -9.87 10.39 0.42
N PRO A 41 -10.19 11.13 1.50
CA PRO A 41 -11.04 12.31 1.40
C PRO A 41 -10.47 13.37 0.44
N GLU A 42 -11.34 14.03 -0.33
CA GLU A 42 -10.94 14.99 -1.36
C GLU A 42 -10.19 16.20 -0.79
N GLU A 43 -10.46 16.55 0.45
CA GLU A 43 -9.81 17.62 1.19
C GLU A 43 -8.35 17.24 1.46
N VAL A 44 -8.11 15.98 1.79
CA VAL A 44 -6.78 15.43 2.06
C VAL A 44 -5.96 15.33 0.78
N LYS A 45 -6.55 14.89 -0.33
CA LYS A 45 -5.87 14.84 -1.64
C LYS A 45 -5.30 16.19 -2.10
N LYS A 46 -5.94 17.29 -1.67
CA LYS A 46 -5.54 18.65 -2.02
C LYS A 46 -4.39 19.17 -1.15
N LEU A 47 -4.07 18.50 -0.04
CA LEU A 47 -2.97 18.91 0.82
C LEU A 47 -1.64 18.85 0.07
N LYS A 48 -0.81 19.85 0.34
CA LYS A 48 0.58 19.93 -0.13
C LYS A 48 1.49 19.71 1.05
N ASN A 49 2.64 19.11 0.79
CA ASN A 49 3.65 18.93 1.82
C ASN A 49 4.09 20.31 2.36
N PRO A 50 3.89 20.62 3.65
CA PRO A 50 4.29 21.91 4.22
C PRO A 50 5.79 21.97 4.51
N ILE A 51 6.50 20.84 4.47
CA ILE A 51 7.93 20.76 4.78
C ILE A 51 8.76 21.00 3.53
N ALA A 52 9.68 21.95 3.63
CA ALA A 52 10.66 22.19 2.57
C ALA A 52 11.65 21.01 2.47
N PRO A 53 11.94 20.51 1.25
CA PRO A 53 12.96 19.49 1.07
C PRO A 53 14.34 20.06 1.41
N SER A 54 15.06 19.35 2.28
CA SER A 54 16.45 19.62 2.62
C SER A 54 17.15 18.31 2.92
N GLU A 55 18.48 18.32 2.85
CA GLU A 55 19.29 17.14 3.18
C GLU A 55 19.01 16.63 4.60
N SER A 56 18.88 17.54 5.57
CA SER A 56 18.56 17.18 6.95
C SER A 56 17.20 16.51 7.09
N THR A 57 16.18 17.02 6.37
CA THR A 57 14.83 16.46 6.39
C THR A 57 14.81 15.07 5.76
N LEU A 58 15.47 14.89 4.61
CA LEU A 58 15.57 13.60 3.94
C LEU A 58 16.36 12.58 4.76
N GLN A 59 17.45 13.00 5.42
CA GLN A 59 18.22 12.12 6.30
C GLN A 59 17.40 11.69 7.52
N ALA A 60 16.66 12.61 8.15
CA ALA A 60 15.77 12.27 9.27
C ALA A 60 14.66 11.30 8.84
N ALA A 61 14.02 11.55 7.69
CA ALA A 61 13.02 10.66 7.12
C ALA A 61 13.59 9.28 6.76
N ARG A 62 14.83 9.22 6.24
CA ARG A 62 15.50 7.95 5.90
C ARG A 62 15.75 7.06 7.12
N ARG A 63 16.11 7.65 8.27
CA ARG A 63 16.24 6.89 9.53
C ARG A 63 14.90 6.25 9.91
N ILE A 64 13.83 7.04 9.91
CA ILE A 64 12.48 6.55 10.21
C ILE A 64 12.06 5.46 9.20
N TYR A 65 12.30 5.67 7.91
CA TYR A 65 11.95 4.69 6.88
C TYR A 65 12.68 3.36 7.08
N THR A 66 13.97 3.41 7.44
CA THR A 66 14.76 2.20 7.71
C THR A 66 14.18 1.41 8.87
N ASP A 67 13.78 2.10 9.95
CA ASP A 67 13.27 1.46 11.16
C ASP A 67 11.82 0.97 10.99
N GLU A 68 11.00 1.69 10.23
CA GLU A 68 9.54 1.54 10.24
C GLU A 68 8.94 1.00 8.94
N CYS A 69 9.65 1.10 7.82
CA CYS A 69 9.07 0.87 6.49
C CYS A 69 9.85 -0.16 5.68
N ALA A 70 11.18 -0.19 5.79
CA ALA A 70 12.06 -0.97 4.92
C ALA A 70 11.90 -2.49 5.06
N GLN A 71 11.42 -2.98 6.21
CA GLN A 71 11.14 -4.41 6.42
C GLN A 71 10.11 -4.96 5.41
N CYS A 72 9.13 -4.14 5.02
CA CYS A 72 8.12 -4.52 4.02
C CYS A 72 8.43 -3.88 2.66
N HIS A 73 8.75 -2.59 2.61
CA HIS A 73 8.91 -1.85 1.35
C HIS A 73 10.31 -1.97 0.71
N GLY A 74 11.28 -2.58 1.40
CA GLY A 74 12.68 -2.66 0.98
C GLY A 74 13.44 -1.36 1.21
N GLU A 75 14.78 -1.40 1.21
CA GLU A 75 15.62 -0.21 1.44
C GLU A 75 15.43 0.89 0.37
N HIS A 76 15.04 0.46 -0.84
CA HIS A 76 14.90 1.30 -2.02
C HIS A 76 13.44 1.50 -2.45
N GLY A 77 12.45 1.03 -1.67
CA GLY A 77 11.04 1.24 -1.97
C GLY A 77 10.45 0.34 -3.06
N LYS A 78 11.09 -0.77 -3.42
CA LYS A 78 10.58 -1.66 -4.48
C LYS A 78 9.49 -2.63 -4.03
N GLY A 79 9.13 -2.62 -2.75
CA GLY A 79 8.21 -3.61 -2.19
C GLY A 79 8.86 -5.00 -2.04
N ASP A 80 10.18 -5.04 -1.91
CA ASP A 80 11.02 -6.25 -1.85
C ASP A 80 11.71 -6.42 -0.49
N GLY A 81 11.15 -5.83 0.57
CA GLY A 81 11.64 -6.01 1.92
C GLY A 81 11.59 -7.47 2.38
N PRO A 82 12.38 -7.87 3.40
CA PRO A 82 12.42 -9.25 3.89
C PRO A 82 11.05 -9.80 4.30
N GLU A 83 10.11 -8.94 4.71
CA GLU A 83 8.75 -9.33 5.07
C GLU A 83 7.72 -9.16 3.94
N ALA A 84 8.11 -8.64 2.78
CA ALA A 84 7.20 -8.32 1.69
C ALA A 84 6.37 -9.54 1.23
N MET A 85 7.02 -10.71 1.13
CA MET A 85 6.36 -11.96 0.70
C MET A 85 5.44 -12.57 1.78
N MET A 86 5.48 -12.07 3.01
CA MET A 86 4.61 -12.51 4.11
C MET A 86 3.25 -11.80 4.11
N HIS A 87 3.03 -10.88 3.17
CA HIS A 87 1.86 -10.01 3.13
C HIS A 87 1.04 -10.21 1.85
N ASP A 88 -0.29 -10.24 2.00
CA ASP A 88 -1.25 -10.30 0.91
C ASP A 88 -2.26 -9.13 1.05
N PRO A 89 -2.28 -8.15 0.13
CA PRO A 89 -1.36 -8.02 -1.00
C PRO A 89 0.08 -7.66 -0.54
N PRO A 90 1.11 -7.94 -1.37
CA PRO A 90 2.46 -7.49 -1.08
C PRO A 90 2.54 -5.95 -1.09
N PRO A 91 3.55 -5.36 -0.44
CA PRO A 91 3.80 -3.92 -0.51
C PRO A 91 3.99 -3.45 -1.95
N SER A 92 3.43 -2.28 -2.29
CA SER A 92 3.57 -1.69 -3.62
C SER A 92 5.00 -1.24 -3.92
N ASP A 93 5.42 -1.35 -5.19
CA ASP A 93 6.62 -0.70 -5.72
C ASP A 93 6.39 0.82 -5.79
N ILE A 94 6.97 1.56 -4.84
CA ILE A 94 6.91 3.02 -4.77
C ILE A 94 8.02 3.69 -5.61
N THR A 95 8.78 2.92 -6.39
CA THR A 95 9.74 3.43 -7.39
C THR A 95 9.10 3.62 -8.77
N ASP A 96 7.92 3.05 -9.02
CA ASP A 96 7.20 3.21 -10.30
C ASP A 96 6.69 4.65 -10.46
N ALA A 97 7.49 5.45 -11.17
CA ALA A 97 7.16 6.84 -11.48
C ALA A 97 5.82 6.99 -12.19
N ARG A 98 5.38 6.03 -13.01
CA ARG A 98 4.08 6.13 -13.71
C ARG A 98 2.93 6.09 -12.71
N HIS A 99 3.00 5.18 -11.74
CA HIS A 99 2.01 5.12 -10.67
C HIS A 99 2.14 6.32 -9.72
N MET A 100 3.34 6.58 -9.22
CA MET A 100 3.56 7.60 -8.20
C MET A 100 3.22 9.02 -8.68
N ASN A 101 3.35 9.32 -9.97
CA ASN A 101 2.93 10.60 -10.55
C ASN A 101 1.39 10.81 -10.54
N THR A 102 0.60 9.75 -10.33
CA THR A 102 -0.86 9.85 -10.21
C THR A 102 -1.35 10.01 -8.77
N VAL A 103 -0.49 9.71 -7.80
CA VAL A 103 -0.81 9.80 -6.37
C VAL A 103 -0.36 11.17 -5.85
N THR A 104 -1.22 11.88 -5.11
CA THR A 104 -0.91 13.19 -4.50
C THR A 104 -0.11 13.05 -3.19
N ASP A 105 0.55 14.13 -2.77
CA ASP A 105 1.30 14.13 -1.49
C ASP A 105 0.37 13.86 -0.29
N GLY A 106 -0.83 14.43 -0.34
CA GLY A 106 -1.87 14.19 0.67
C GLY A 106 -2.33 12.74 0.72
N GLU A 107 -2.40 12.03 -0.42
CA GLU A 107 -2.71 10.60 -0.44
C GLU A 107 -1.61 9.76 0.21
N ILE A 108 -0.34 10.04 -0.11
CA ILE A 108 0.80 9.34 0.53
C ILE A 108 0.78 9.61 2.05
N PHE A 109 0.59 10.87 2.45
CA PHE A 109 0.48 11.25 3.86
C PHE A 109 -0.66 10.51 4.56
N TYR A 110 -1.83 10.42 3.92
CA TYR A 110 -3.00 9.71 4.45
C TYR A 110 -2.72 8.22 4.63
N GLN A 111 -2.13 7.57 3.62
CA GLN A 111 -1.78 6.15 3.65
C GLN A 111 -0.82 5.83 4.78
N ILE A 112 0.23 6.64 4.98
CA ILE A 112 1.16 6.50 6.11
C ILE A 112 0.45 6.74 7.44
N SER A 113 -0.41 7.76 7.51
CA SER A 113 -1.08 8.14 8.74
C SER A 113 -2.09 7.07 9.19
N GLU A 114 -3.05 6.74 8.34
CA GLU A 114 -4.18 5.89 8.71
C GLU A 114 -3.87 4.39 8.55
N GLY A 115 -2.98 4.03 7.62
CA GLY A 115 -2.68 2.63 7.32
C GLY A 115 -3.88 1.86 6.76
N ARG A 116 -3.62 0.66 6.26
CA ARG A 116 -4.62 -0.31 5.84
C ARG A 116 -3.94 -1.66 5.80
N LYS A 117 -4.54 -2.66 6.46
CA LYS A 117 -3.95 -4.00 6.56
C LYS A 117 -3.48 -4.47 5.17
N PRO A 118 -2.24 -4.97 5.07
CA PRO A 118 -1.31 -5.29 6.16
C PRO A 118 -0.51 -4.09 6.71
N MET A 119 -0.47 -2.94 6.01
CA MET A 119 0.27 -1.76 6.45
C MET A 119 -0.36 -1.15 7.72
N PRO A 120 0.41 -0.98 8.82
CA PRO A 120 -0.10 -0.40 10.05
C PRO A 120 -0.31 1.12 9.93
N SER A 121 -1.08 1.68 10.87
CA SER A 121 -1.19 3.13 11.06
C SER A 121 0.05 3.67 11.77
N PHE A 122 0.61 4.77 11.28
CA PHE A 122 1.71 5.47 11.96
C PHE A 122 1.30 6.77 12.65
N LYS A 123 0.01 7.15 12.59
CA LYS A 123 -0.51 8.41 13.17
C LYS A 123 -0.21 8.60 14.66
N LYS A 124 -0.17 7.51 15.43
CA LYS A 124 0.13 7.53 16.87
C LYS A 124 1.61 7.35 17.21
N ARG A 125 2.42 6.89 16.26
CA ARG A 125 3.83 6.54 16.46
C ARG A 125 4.78 7.63 15.98
N LEU A 126 4.38 8.36 14.94
CA LEU A 126 5.15 9.42 14.32
C LEU A 126 4.43 10.75 14.47
N THR A 127 5.17 11.85 14.59
CA THR A 127 4.61 13.21 14.52
C THR A 127 4.11 13.51 13.10
N GLU A 128 3.28 14.55 12.95
CA GLU A 128 2.85 15.00 11.63
C GLU A 128 4.03 15.39 10.73
N ASP A 129 5.01 16.12 11.28
CA ASP A 129 6.20 16.52 10.53
C ASP A 129 7.04 15.31 10.08
N GLN A 130 7.16 14.29 10.92
CA GLN A 130 7.85 13.05 10.55
C GLN A 130 7.15 12.34 9.39
N ARG A 131 5.81 12.29 9.39
CA ARG A 131 5.04 11.69 8.29
C ARG A 131 5.16 12.51 7.00
N TRP A 132 5.13 13.84 7.07
CA TRP A 132 5.40 14.69 5.92
C TRP A 132 6.84 14.56 5.40
N GLY A 133 7.82 14.37 6.29
CA GLY A 133 9.20 14.04 5.93
C GLY A 133 9.29 12.72 5.16
N LEU A 134 8.56 11.69 5.60
CA LEU A 134 8.47 10.41 4.87
C LEU A 134 7.87 10.59 3.47
N VAL A 135 6.89 11.47 3.28
CA VAL A 135 6.36 11.77 1.94
C VAL A 135 7.47 12.29 1.01
N LEU A 136 8.34 13.19 1.49
CA LEU A 136 9.49 13.68 0.70
C LEU A 136 10.44 12.53 0.31
N LEU A 137 10.73 11.63 1.25
CA LEU A 137 11.58 10.47 0.98
C LEU A 137 10.92 9.52 -0.03
N VAL A 138 9.64 9.20 0.14
CA VAL A 138 8.89 8.34 -0.78
C VAL A 138 8.93 8.90 -2.21
N ARG A 139 8.73 10.22 -2.37
CA ARG A 139 8.86 10.89 -3.67
C ARG A 139 10.26 10.76 -4.28
N SER A 140 11.30 10.71 -3.46
CA SER A 140 12.68 10.59 -3.94
C SER A 140 12.97 9.24 -4.61
N PHE A 141 12.22 8.19 -4.28
CA PHE A 141 12.42 6.86 -4.88
C PHE A 141 11.94 6.76 -6.33
N SER A 142 10.93 7.55 -6.71
CA SER A 142 10.38 7.58 -8.06
C SER A 142 10.87 8.79 -8.87
N ALA A 143 11.68 9.68 -8.27
CA ALA A 143 12.25 10.81 -8.98
C ALA A 143 13.27 10.31 -10.01
N PRO A 144 13.31 10.88 -11.22
CA PRO A 144 14.41 10.63 -12.15
C PRO A 144 15.71 10.92 -11.39
N SER A 145 16.63 9.95 -11.32
CA SER A 145 17.93 10.13 -10.69
C SER A 145 18.55 11.43 -11.23
N ALA A 146 18.67 12.43 -10.37
CA ALA A 146 19.26 13.70 -10.75
C ALA A 146 20.63 13.39 -11.36
N SER A 147 20.85 13.82 -12.60
CA SER A 147 22.19 13.78 -13.20
C SER A 147 23.18 14.40 -12.23
N PRO A 148 24.42 13.87 -12.10
CA PRO A 148 25.38 14.37 -11.13
C PRO A 148 25.51 15.88 -11.27
N ILE A 149 25.27 16.62 -10.18
CA ILE A 149 25.62 18.02 -10.10
C ILE A 149 27.12 18.07 -10.37
N GLN A 150 27.51 18.58 -11.55
CA GLN A 150 28.90 18.83 -11.85
C GLN A 150 29.40 19.90 -10.89
N GLU A 151 30.15 19.43 -9.88
CA GLU A 151 30.91 20.26 -8.97
C GLU A 151 31.88 21.09 -9.82
N LYS A 152 31.55 22.38 -9.98
CA LYS A 152 32.39 23.33 -10.70
C LYS A 152 33.68 23.49 -9.89
N LYS A 153 34.73 22.79 -10.31
CA LYS A 153 36.08 22.93 -9.78
C LYS A 153 36.49 24.41 -9.76
N PRO A 154 36.88 24.99 -8.62
CA PRO A 154 37.39 26.35 -8.58
C PRO A 154 38.74 26.41 -9.32
N ASN A 155 38.89 27.44 -10.14
CA ASN A 155 40.13 27.80 -10.83
C ASN A 155 41.07 28.57 -9.92
#